data_AF-A0A3D5PFI8-F1
#
_entry.id   AF-A0A3D5PFI8-F1
#
_cell.length_a   1.000
_cell.length_b   1.000
_cell.length_c   1.000
_cell.angle_alpha   90.00
_cell.angle_beta   90.00
_cell.angle_gamma   90.00
#
_symmetry.space_group_name_H-M   'P 1'
#
loop_
_entity.id
_entity.type
_entity.pdbx_description
1 polymer ?
#
loop_
_entity_poly.entity_id
_entity_poly.type
_entity_poly.pdbx_seq_one_letter_code
_entity_poly.pdbx_strand_id
1 'polypeptide(L)'
;MLCFFALTKGAWVGIGIGIFAIIVIVAAVIVNRRDKIKARRKQAGITEEKDVRYSSSAEVSKHDDTPKAAFVQGDLVASRNVTLTAGKDLKVGKYTVLTADGSDSFNIRVNGLVREIKHGDVLILGEGDTFCPVSHTVVLR
;
A
#
# COMPACT_ATOMS: atom_id res chain seq x y z
N MET A 1 -31.39 -31.48 35.39
CA MET A 1 -32.51 -30.84 34.66
C MET A 1 -31.94 -30.04 33.50
N LEU A 2 -31.93 -30.62 32.30
CA LEU A 2 -31.55 -29.91 31.08
C LEU A 2 -32.81 -29.26 30.50
N CYS A 3 -33.03 -27.98 30.81
CA CYS A 3 -34.06 -27.18 30.16
C CYS A 3 -33.61 -26.84 28.74
N PHE A 4 -33.76 -27.78 27.80
CA PHE A 4 -33.78 -27.45 26.38
C PHE A 4 -35.03 -26.61 26.13
N PHE A 5 -34.85 -25.30 26.06
CA PHE A 5 -35.85 -24.37 25.53
C PHE A 5 -36.20 -24.85 24.13
N ALA A 6 -37.38 -25.47 24.00
CA ALA A 6 -38.00 -25.75 22.71
C ALA A 6 -38.38 -24.40 22.08
N LEU A 7 -37.41 -23.70 21.51
CA LEU A 7 -37.69 -22.57 20.63
C LEU A 7 -38.47 -23.12 19.44
N THR A 8 -39.75 -22.75 19.36
CA THR A 8 -40.60 -23.08 18.24
C THR A 8 -39.92 -22.60 16.94
N LYS A 9 -40.07 -23.36 15.85
CA LYS A 9 -39.43 -23.07 14.56
C LYS A 9 -39.68 -21.63 14.06
N GLY A 10 -40.78 -20.99 14.51
CA GLY A 10 -41.09 -19.59 14.22
C GLY A 10 -40.16 -18.56 14.89
N ALA A 11 -39.57 -18.87 16.05
CA ALA A 11 -38.65 -17.96 16.73
C ALA A 11 -37.31 -17.83 15.98
N TRP A 12 -36.83 -18.92 15.38
CA TRP A 12 -35.62 -18.93 14.55
C TRP A 12 -35.81 -18.15 13.24
N VAL A 13 -37.00 -18.24 12.65
CA VAL A 13 -37.37 -17.46 11.45
C VAL A 13 -37.42 -15.96 11.78
N GLY A 14 -37.98 -15.57 12.93
CA GLY A 14 -38.01 -14.17 13.37
C GLY A 14 -36.61 -13.57 13.63
N ILE A 15 -35.73 -14.35 14.27
CA ILE A 15 -34.34 -13.93 14.52
C ILE A 15 -33.56 -13.80 13.20
N GLY A 16 -33.77 -14.72 12.26
CA GLY A 16 -33.16 -14.66 10.92
C GLY A 16 -33.59 -13.44 10.12
N ILE A 17 -34.87 -13.09 10.14
CA ILE A 17 -35.41 -11.89 9.46
C ILE A 17 -34.85 -10.61 10.09
N GLY A 18 -34.74 -10.56 11.42
CA GLY A 18 -34.16 -9.41 12.13
C GLY A 18 -32.69 -9.17 11.77
N ILE A 19 -31.88 -10.24 11.77
CA ILE A 19 -30.47 -10.16 11.38
C ILE A 19 -30.33 -9.74 9.91
N PHE A 20 -31.15 -10.31 9.02
CA PHE A 20 -31.13 -9.95 7.60
C PHE A 20 -31.49 -8.49 7.37
N ALA A 21 -32.50 -7.96 8.07
CA ALA A 21 -32.87 -6.54 7.99
C ALA A 21 -31.73 -5.61 8.42
N ILE A 22 -31.01 -5.95 9.49
CA ILE A 22 -29.84 -5.18 9.96
C ILE A 22 -28.72 -5.20 8.91
N ILE A 23 -28.43 -6.35 8.32
CA ILE A 23 -27.41 -6.48 7.27
C ILE A 23 -27.77 -5.63 6.05
N VAL A 24 -29.03 -5.62 5.62
CA VAL A 24 -29.49 -4.79 4.50
C VAL A 24 -29.34 -3.30 4.80
N ILE A 25 -29.67 -2.85 6.02
CA ILE A 25 -29.51 -1.46 6.43
C ILE A 25 -28.02 -1.06 6.44
N VAL A 26 -27.14 -1.92 6.97
CA VAL A 26 -25.69 -1.67 6.98
C VAL A 26 -25.13 -1.63 5.55
N ALA A 27 -25.53 -2.55 4.68
CA ALA A 27 -25.15 -2.57 3.28
C ALA A 27 -25.61 -1.30 2.54
N ALA A 28 -26.84 -0.85 2.77
CA ALA A 28 -27.37 0.39 2.19
C ALA A 28 -26.58 1.62 2.65
N VAL A 29 -26.19 1.70 3.94
CA VAL A 29 -25.35 2.80 4.46
C VAL A 29 -23.95 2.78 3.84
N ILE A 30 -23.34 1.59 3.68
CA ILE A 30 -22.01 1.45 3.06
C ILE A 30 -22.05 1.87 1.58
N VAL A 31 -23.07 1.44 0.82
CA VAL A 31 -23.24 1.82 -0.59
C VAL A 31 -23.48 3.31 -0.72
N ASN A 32 -24.35 3.91 0.10
CA ASN A 32 -24.64 5.35 0.04
C ASN A 32 -23.41 6.22 0.42
N ARG A 33 -22.54 5.73 1.33
CA ARG A 33 -21.24 6.36 1.61
C ARG A 33 -20.27 6.22 0.43
N ARG A 34 -20.23 5.06 -0.22
CA ARG A 34 -19.38 4.82 -1.41
C ARG A 34 -19.82 5.64 -2.61
N ASP A 35 -21.11 5.86 -2.81
CA ASP A 35 -21.62 6.69 -3.91
C ASP A 35 -21.31 8.17 -3.71
N LYS A 36 -21.28 8.69 -2.48
CA LYS A 36 -20.79 10.07 -2.24
C LYS A 36 -19.29 10.22 -2.51
N ILE A 37 -18.49 9.18 -2.25
CA ILE A 37 -17.05 9.16 -2.56
C ILE A 37 -16.82 9.02 -4.08
N LYS A 38 -17.64 8.23 -4.79
CA LYS A 38 -17.55 8.06 -6.25
C LYS A 38 -18.13 9.25 -7.03
N ALA A 39 -19.18 9.90 -6.53
CA ALA A 39 -19.75 11.09 -7.15
C ALA A 39 -18.79 12.29 -7.10
N ARG A 40 -17.98 12.41 -6.03
CA ARG A 40 -16.85 13.36 -5.97
C ARG A 40 -15.68 13.00 -6.89
N ARG A 41 -15.50 11.72 -7.24
CA ARG A 41 -14.47 11.26 -8.19
C ARG A 41 -14.86 11.38 -9.67
N LYS A 42 -16.12 11.66 -10.00
CA LYS A 42 -16.56 11.82 -11.41
C LYS A 42 -16.50 13.26 -11.94
N GLN A 43 -16.24 14.26 -11.08
CA GLN A 43 -15.99 15.64 -11.51
C GLN A 43 -14.50 15.98 -11.62
N ALA A 44 -13.62 15.20 -11.00
CA ALA A 44 -12.19 15.28 -11.25
C ALA A 44 -11.87 14.20 -12.29
N GLY A 45 -11.89 14.57 -13.57
CA GLY A 45 -11.38 13.72 -14.64
C GLY A 45 -9.92 13.39 -14.34
N ILE A 46 -9.69 12.16 -13.89
CA ILE A 46 -8.34 11.60 -13.77
C ILE A 46 -8.42 10.23 -14.45
N THR A 47 -8.17 10.29 -15.75
CA THR A 47 -7.72 9.17 -16.56
C THR A 47 -6.57 8.48 -15.84
N GLU A 48 -6.56 7.15 -15.88
CA GLU A 48 -5.51 6.29 -15.37
C GLU A 48 -4.10 6.88 -15.56
N GLU A 49 -3.49 7.32 -14.47
CA GLU A 49 -2.07 7.64 -14.45
C GLU A 49 -1.45 7.01 -13.19
N LYS A 50 -0.83 5.87 -13.44
CA LYS A 50 0.48 5.46 -12.93
C LYS A 50 0.83 5.99 -11.53
N ASP A 51 0.60 5.11 -10.57
CA ASP A 51 1.17 5.05 -9.22
C ASP A 51 2.51 5.80 -9.06
N VAL A 52 2.44 7.05 -8.60
CA VAL A 52 3.51 7.72 -7.86
C VAL A 52 2.87 8.43 -6.68
N ARG A 53 2.77 7.72 -5.56
CA ARG A 53 2.24 8.27 -4.30
C ARG A 53 3.38 8.94 -3.53
N TYR A 54 3.50 10.26 -3.68
CA TYR A 54 4.30 11.07 -2.76
C TYR A 54 3.70 10.98 -1.35
N SER A 55 4.49 10.52 -0.38
CA SER A 55 4.12 10.60 1.04
C SER A 55 4.33 12.03 1.53
N SER A 56 3.32 12.89 1.34
CA SER A 56 3.14 14.08 2.15
C SER A 56 1.92 13.91 3.05
N SER A 57 2.18 13.80 4.35
CA SER A 57 1.24 13.93 5.46
C SER A 57 0.01 13.01 5.47
N ALA A 58 0.12 12.01 6.36
CA ALA A 58 -0.97 11.48 7.18
C ALA A 58 -2.18 10.89 6.43
N GLU A 59 -2.01 9.75 5.76
CA GLU A 59 -3.07 8.73 5.73
C GLU A 59 -2.45 7.32 5.75
N VAL A 60 -2.58 6.68 6.92
CA VAL A 60 -2.35 5.25 7.12
C VAL A 60 -3.27 4.48 6.17
N SER A 61 -2.69 3.89 5.13
CA SER A 61 -3.35 2.84 4.35
C SER A 61 -2.67 1.52 4.69
N LYS A 62 -3.39 0.67 5.43
CA LYS A 62 -3.03 -0.72 5.65
C LYS A 62 -3.38 -1.55 4.41
N HIS A 63 -2.36 -2.04 3.74
CA HIS A 63 -2.26 -3.22 2.87
C HIS A 63 -0.76 -3.29 2.57
N ASP A 64 0.02 -4.31 2.88
CA ASP A 64 -0.19 -5.75 2.88
C ASP A 64 0.80 -6.35 3.89
N ASP A 65 0.64 -7.61 4.28
CA ASP A 65 1.49 -8.31 5.26
C ASP A 65 2.98 -8.42 4.82
N THR A 66 3.81 -7.42 5.12
CA THR A 66 5.28 -7.50 5.07
C THR A 66 5.91 -7.02 6.38
N PRO A 67 7.00 -7.68 6.84
CA PRO A 67 7.54 -7.48 8.18
C PRO A 67 8.10 -6.06 8.34
N LYS A 68 7.83 -5.49 9.51
CA LYS A 68 8.26 -4.19 10.05
C LYS A 68 9.60 -3.66 9.49
N ALA A 69 9.54 -2.87 8.42
CA ALA A 69 10.51 -1.79 8.23
C ALA A 69 10.01 -0.58 9.04
N ALA A 70 10.74 -0.17 10.07
CA ALA A 70 10.45 1.06 10.79
C ALA A 70 10.78 2.24 9.87
N PHE A 71 9.79 2.76 9.15
CA PHE A 71 9.93 3.93 8.29
C PHE A 71 10.24 5.15 9.16
N VAL A 72 11.37 5.79 8.89
CA VAL A 72 11.77 7.06 9.53
C VAL A 72 11.43 8.20 8.57
N GLN A 73 11.03 9.35 9.12
CA GLN A 73 10.68 10.54 8.35
C GLN A 73 11.89 11.01 7.52
N GLY A 74 11.85 10.77 6.21
CA GLY A 74 12.96 11.03 5.28
C GLY A 74 13.31 9.85 4.37
N ASP A 75 12.84 8.64 4.70
CA ASP A 75 13.05 7.45 3.88
C ASP A 75 12.21 7.49 2.60
N LEU A 76 12.83 7.21 1.45
CA LEU A 76 12.15 7.12 0.16
C LEU A 76 11.91 5.66 -0.20
N VAL A 77 10.64 5.28 -0.38
CA VAL A 77 10.26 3.93 -0.77
C VAL A 77 10.18 3.84 -2.29
N ALA A 78 11.07 3.04 -2.88
CA ALA A 78 11.09 2.73 -4.28
C ALA A 78 10.43 1.36 -4.52
N SER A 79 9.25 1.38 -5.14
CA SER A 79 8.54 0.17 -5.56
C SER A 79 9.30 -0.59 -6.64
N ARG A 80 9.12 -1.90 -6.66
CA ARG A 80 9.70 -2.77 -7.68
C ARG A 80 9.31 -2.34 -9.10
N ASN A 81 10.26 -2.37 -10.01
CA ASN A 81 10.17 -1.98 -11.43
C ASN A 81 9.76 -0.52 -11.67
N VAL A 82 9.79 0.33 -10.65
CA VAL A 82 9.60 1.78 -10.81
C VAL A 82 10.97 2.42 -10.99
N THR A 83 11.12 3.20 -12.06
CA THR A 83 12.35 3.95 -12.31
C THR A 83 12.19 5.35 -11.74
N LEU A 84 13.11 5.73 -10.87
CA LEU A 84 13.21 7.05 -10.27
C LEU A 84 14.43 7.77 -10.83
N THR A 85 14.30 9.07 -11.05
CA THR A 85 15.39 9.91 -11.59
C THR A 85 15.89 10.86 -10.51
N ALA A 86 17.20 10.85 -10.27
CA ALA A 86 17.86 11.78 -9.38
C ALA A 86 17.81 13.21 -9.93
N GLY A 87 17.39 14.16 -9.08
CA GLY A 87 17.13 15.55 -9.44
C GLY A 87 15.66 15.84 -9.79
N LYS A 88 14.88 14.82 -10.17
CA LYS A 88 13.44 14.96 -10.49
C LYS A 88 12.55 14.29 -9.44
N ASP A 89 12.77 13.00 -9.23
CA ASP A 89 11.92 12.15 -8.38
C ASP A 89 12.56 11.91 -7.00
N LEU A 90 13.89 11.93 -6.92
CA LEU A 90 14.67 11.82 -5.68
C LEU A 90 15.80 12.85 -5.65
N LYS A 91 16.29 13.19 -4.46
CA LYS A 91 17.38 14.18 -4.32
C LYS A 91 18.70 13.56 -4.75
N VAL A 92 19.60 14.38 -5.26
CA VAL A 92 20.96 13.96 -5.59
C VAL A 92 21.73 13.73 -4.28
N GLY A 93 22.47 12.64 -4.16
CA GLY A 93 23.22 12.36 -2.94
C GLY A 93 23.56 10.91 -2.67
N LYS A 94 24.05 10.70 -1.44
CA LYS A 94 24.42 9.39 -0.90
C LYS A 94 23.20 8.79 -0.19
N TYR A 95 22.85 7.56 -0.57
CA TYR A 95 21.76 6.79 0.01
C TYR A 95 22.27 5.47 0.55
N THR A 96 21.67 5.03 1.64
CA THR A 96 21.76 3.66 2.15
C THR A 96 20.57 2.89 1.60
N VAL A 97 20.86 1.79 0.92
CA VAL A 97 19.86 1.00 0.21
C VAL A 97 19.42 -0.16 1.11
N LEU A 98 18.15 -0.15 1.52
CA LEU A 98 17.58 -1.12 2.45
C LEU A 98 16.45 -1.89 1.78
N THR A 99 16.49 -3.21 1.81
CA THR A 99 15.36 -4.04 1.36
C THR A 99 14.19 -3.92 2.33
N ALA A 100 12.97 -3.73 1.83
CA ALA A 100 11.75 -3.74 2.67
C ALA A 100 11.49 -5.13 3.30
N ASP A 101 11.84 -6.20 2.58
CA ASP A 101 11.63 -7.58 3.00
C ASP A 101 12.76 -8.14 3.88
N GLY A 102 13.82 -7.36 4.11
CA GLY A 102 15.00 -7.80 4.86
C GLY A 102 15.90 -8.81 4.13
N SER A 103 15.79 -8.96 2.80
CA SER A 103 16.68 -9.84 2.03
C SER A 103 18.13 -9.32 2.00
N ASP A 104 19.10 -10.23 2.11
CA ASP A 104 20.53 -9.90 2.19
C ASP A 104 21.08 -9.30 0.89
N SER A 105 20.61 -9.77 -0.27
CA SER A 105 20.96 -9.22 -1.58
C SER A 105 19.75 -9.09 -2.50
N PHE A 106 19.84 -8.16 -3.45
CA PHE A 106 18.80 -7.87 -4.43
C PHE A 106 19.39 -7.18 -5.66
N ASN A 107 18.66 -7.26 -6.77
CA ASN A 107 19.05 -6.65 -8.03
C ASN A 107 18.42 -5.26 -8.17
N ILE A 108 19.26 -4.28 -8.47
CA ILE A 108 18.82 -2.95 -8.87
C ILE A 108 19.36 -2.62 -10.26
N ARG A 109 18.64 -1.77 -10.98
CA ARG A 109 19.08 -1.18 -12.22
C ARG A 109 19.45 0.28 -11.95
N VAL A 110 20.69 0.64 -12.24
CA VAL A 110 21.15 2.03 -12.17
C VAL A 110 21.70 2.43 -13.52
N ASN A 111 21.21 3.52 -14.09
CA ASN A 111 21.61 4.00 -15.42
C ASN A 111 21.51 2.91 -16.51
N GLY A 112 20.45 2.10 -16.45
CA GLY A 112 20.22 1.01 -17.38
C GLY A 112 21.00 -0.29 -17.09
N LEU A 113 21.99 -0.26 -16.19
CA LEU A 113 22.80 -1.43 -15.83
C LEU A 113 22.24 -2.14 -14.60
N VAL A 114 22.01 -3.44 -14.71
CA VAL A 114 21.57 -4.27 -13.58
C VAL A 114 22.78 -4.70 -12.77
N ARG A 115 22.75 -4.46 -11.46
CA ARG A 115 23.76 -4.89 -10.49
C ARG A 115 23.10 -5.44 -9.24
N GLU A 116 23.75 -6.43 -8.65
CA GLU A 116 23.39 -6.94 -7.33
C GLU A 116 23.95 -6.02 -6.26
N ILE A 117 23.13 -5.69 -5.26
CA ILE A 117 23.48 -4.85 -4.11
C ILE A 117 23.02 -5.56 -2.84
N LYS A 118 23.75 -5.37 -1.74
CA LYS A 118 23.41 -5.94 -0.44
C LYS A 118 22.56 -5.00 0.40
N HIS A 119 21.82 -5.56 1.34
CA HIS A 119 21.12 -4.77 2.33
C HIS A 119 22.08 -3.90 3.15
N GLY A 120 21.80 -2.60 3.22
CA GLY A 120 22.63 -1.63 3.93
C GLY A 120 23.82 -1.09 3.12
N ASP A 121 23.96 -1.48 1.85
CA ASP A 121 24.98 -0.90 0.97
C ASP A 121 24.69 0.56 0.65
N VAL A 122 25.76 1.27 0.33
CA VAL A 122 25.70 2.68 -0.04
C VAL A 122 25.63 2.82 -1.56
N LEU A 123 24.68 3.62 -2.02
CA LEU A 123 24.55 4.04 -3.40
C LEU A 123 24.65 5.58 -3.49
N ILE A 124 25.47 6.07 -4.40
CA ILE A 124 25.56 7.49 -4.72
C ILE A 124 24.83 7.71 -6.04
N LEU A 125 23.88 8.65 -6.04
CA LEU A 125 23.12 9.05 -7.21
C LEU A 125 23.46 10.50 -7.55
N GLY A 126 24.02 10.72 -8.74
CA GLY A 126 24.27 12.01 -9.36
C GLY A 126 23.04 12.57 -10.07
N GLU A 127 23.07 13.84 -10.48
CA GLU A 127 21.96 14.46 -11.20
C GLU A 127 21.72 13.75 -12.55
N GLY A 128 20.48 13.39 -12.83
CA GLY A 128 20.10 12.65 -14.04
C GLY A 128 20.29 11.13 -13.94
N ASP A 129 20.88 10.61 -12.86
CA ASP A 129 20.98 9.18 -12.65
C ASP A 129 19.60 8.53 -12.47
N THR A 130 19.44 7.33 -13.00
CA THR A 130 18.20 6.55 -12.87
C THR A 130 18.42 5.40 -11.90
N PHE A 131 17.45 5.17 -11.02
CA PHE A 131 17.44 4.09 -10.05
C PHE A 131 16.14 3.31 -10.17
N CYS A 132 16.23 1.98 -10.32
CA CYS A 132 15.07 1.11 -10.43
C CYS A 132 15.30 -0.20 -9.69
N PRO A 133 14.54 -0.50 -8.62
CA PRO A 133 14.60 -1.81 -7.95
C PRO A 133 14.01 -2.89 -8.87
N VAL A 134 14.72 -3.99 -9.13
CA VAL A 134 14.27 -5.01 -10.09
C VAL A 134 13.61 -6.19 -9.39
N SER A 135 14.17 -6.63 -8.25
CA SER A 135 13.70 -7.84 -7.55
C SER A 135 12.79 -7.57 -6.35
N HIS A 136 13.11 -6.56 -5.53
CA HIS A 136 12.38 -6.24 -4.30
C HIS A 136 12.03 -4.76 -4.21
N THR A 137 11.07 -4.43 -3.33
CA THR A 137 10.84 -3.06 -2.89
C THR A 137 11.98 -2.62 -2.00
N VAL A 138 12.49 -1.42 -2.26
CA VAL A 138 13.71 -0.91 -1.63
C VAL A 138 13.40 0.44 -0.98
N VAL A 139 14.01 0.68 0.16
CA VAL A 139 13.96 1.93 0.90
C VAL A 139 15.33 2.61 0.78
N LEU A 140 15.34 3.86 0.37
CA LEU A 140 16.52 4.71 0.30
C LEU A 140 16.52 5.65 1.50
N ARG A 141 17.62 5.63 2.27
CA ARG A 141 17.84 6.48 3.45
C ARG A 141 19.05 7.38 3.30
#